data_AF-A0A2K8XAG1-F1
#
_entry.id   AF-A0A2K8XAG1-F1
#
_cell.length_a   1.000
_cell.length_b   1.000
_cell.length_c   1.000
_cell.angle_alpha   90.00
_cell.angle_beta   90.00
_cell.angle_gamma   90.00
#
_symmetry.space_group_name_H-M   'P 1'
#
loop_
_entity.id
_entity.type
_entity.pdbx_description
1 polymer ?
#
loop_
_entity_poly.entity_id
_entity_poly.type
_entity_poly.pdbx_seq_one_letter_code
_entity_poly.pdbx_strand_id
1 'polypeptide(L)'
;MKLTLIVLAFLLSATTVQAQEWEVYKNETLEFRAAYPDTPEKTVQKVSTAVGELDMHMIMYAPSSGDDNAVYSVIRSDYPKGQFEGADSEMYTKVLDGAVEGARSNLEGILIFDKTVTFNGFPGRNIKIEITGAYVYMNAILAYNTMFITQVICSTEKDNNTSIQKFLNSFDIIKIRGY
;
A
#
# COMPACT_ATOMS: atom_id res chain seq x y z
N MET A 1 61.39 31.60 26.28
CA MET A 1 60.88 30.51 25.42
C MET A 1 59.36 30.56 25.46
N LYS A 2 58.71 30.91 24.34
CA LYS A 2 57.23 30.93 24.24
C LYS A 2 56.76 29.70 23.46
N LEU A 3 55.75 29.07 24.07
CA LEU A 3 54.86 28.01 23.62
C LEU A 3 54.39 28.14 22.16
N THR A 4 54.20 27.00 21.49
CA THR A 4 52.98 26.76 20.70
C THR A 4 52.64 25.26 20.68
N LEU A 5 51.53 24.89 21.32
CA LEU A 5 50.87 23.59 21.19
C LEU A 5 49.83 23.72 20.07
N ILE A 6 49.91 22.91 19.02
CA ILE A 6 48.91 22.88 17.94
C ILE A 6 47.86 21.84 18.33
N VAL A 7 46.66 22.28 18.70
CA VAL A 7 45.48 21.43 18.90
C VAL A 7 44.73 21.36 17.58
N LEU A 8 44.73 20.20 16.94
CA LEU A 8 43.96 19.93 15.73
C LEU A 8 42.53 19.55 16.14
N ALA A 9 41.59 20.48 16.04
CA ALA A 9 40.18 20.23 16.29
C ALA A 9 39.54 19.61 15.03
N PHE A 10 39.23 18.31 15.09
CA PHE A 10 38.40 17.63 14.09
C PHE A 10 36.94 18.06 14.28
N LEU A 11 36.45 18.95 13.42
CA LEU A 11 35.03 19.29 13.33
C LEU A 11 34.29 18.13 12.65
N LEU A 12 33.67 17.26 13.45
CA LEU A 12 32.67 16.30 12.95
C LEU A 12 31.43 17.09 12.52
N SER A 13 31.28 17.33 11.23
CA SER A 13 30.04 17.81 10.64
C SER A 13 28.99 16.69 10.76
N ALA A 14 28.18 16.72 11.82
CA ALA A 14 27.01 15.86 11.91
C ALA A 14 25.99 16.32 10.85
N THR A 15 25.95 15.62 9.72
CA THR A 15 24.86 15.78 8.76
C THR A 15 23.60 15.24 9.42
N THR A 16 22.75 16.13 9.91
CA THR A 16 21.40 15.77 10.33
C THR A 16 20.63 15.33 9.09
N VAL A 17 20.48 14.02 8.91
CA VAL A 17 19.51 13.46 7.96
C VAL A 17 18.13 13.87 8.50
N GLN A 18 17.52 14.89 7.88
CA GLN A 18 16.16 15.29 8.20
C GLN A 18 15.23 14.21 7.65
N ALA A 19 14.88 13.23 8.49
CA ALA A 19 13.91 12.22 8.14
C ALA A 19 12.55 12.91 7.91
N GLN A 20 11.91 12.63 6.77
CA GLN A 20 10.52 13.03 6.56
C GLN A 20 9.65 12.33 7.61
N GLU A 21 8.99 13.12 8.45
CA GLU A 21 7.97 12.58 9.37
C GLU A 21 6.75 12.18 8.56
N TRP A 22 6.29 10.95 8.74
CA TRP A 22 5.11 10.43 8.05
C TRP A 22 3.89 10.57 8.96
N GLU A 23 2.77 10.97 8.39
CA GLU A 23 1.50 11.15 9.10
C GLU A 23 0.72 9.84 9.11
N VAL A 24 0.25 9.42 10.29
CA VAL A 24 -0.67 8.29 10.39
C VAL A 24 -2.07 8.75 10.03
N TYR A 25 -2.53 8.37 8.84
CA TYR A 25 -3.91 8.54 8.42
C TYR A 25 -4.76 7.40 9.00
N LYS A 26 -5.82 7.76 9.73
CA LYS A 26 -6.77 6.82 10.34
C LYS A 26 -8.18 7.15 9.84
N ASN A 27 -8.88 6.16 9.28
CA ASN A 27 -10.28 6.31 8.88
C ASN A 27 -11.15 5.26 9.57
N GLU A 28 -11.95 5.69 10.54
CA GLU A 28 -12.81 4.76 11.29
C GLU A 28 -14.00 4.24 10.49
N THR A 29 -14.48 5.00 9.50
CA THR A 29 -15.58 4.58 8.63
C THR A 29 -15.13 3.52 7.62
N LEU A 30 -13.89 3.63 7.13
CA LEU A 30 -13.28 2.66 6.22
C LEU A 30 -12.40 1.64 6.97
N GLU A 31 -12.38 1.71 8.29
CA GLU A 31 -11.85 0.68 9.18
C GLU A 31 -10.35 0.38 9.02
N PHE A 32 -9.56 1.34 8.57
CA PHE A 32 -8.12 1.16 8.37
C PHE A 32 -7.30 2.34 8.89
N ARG A 33 -6.01 2.08 9.10
CA ARG A 33 -4.96 3.08 9.25
C ARG A 33 -3.79 2.76 8.32
N ALA A 34 -3.06 3.78 7.90
CA ALA A 34 -1.78 3.67 7.22
C ALA A 34 -0.98 4.96 7.42
N ALA A 35 0.34 4.88 7.40
CA ALA A 35 1.22 6.05 7.42
C ALA A 35 1.48 6.52 6.00
N TYR A 36 1.39 7.83 5.76
CA TYR A 36 1.67 8.45 4.48
C TYR A 36 2.78 9.50 4.62
N PRO A 37 3.53 9.81 3.54
CA PRO A 37 4.54 10.87 3.57
C PRO A 37 3.95 12.27 3.83
N ASP A 38 2.67 12.48 3.47
CA ASP A 38 1.87 13.69 3.71
C ASP A 38 0.37 13.31 3.67
N THR A 39 -0.53 14.27 3.88
CA THR A 39 -1.97 14.08 3.88
C THR A 39 -2.48 13.49 2.55
N PRO A 40 -3.11 12.30 2.55
CA PRO A 40 -3.69 11.72 1.34
C PRO A 40 -5.08 12.30 1.01
N GLU A 41 -5.44 12.25 -0.26
CA GLU A 41 -6.76 12.62 -0.77
C GLU A 41 -7.69 11.42 -0.79
N LYS A 42 -8.98 11.65 -0.47
CA LYS A 42 -10.03 10.63 -0.55
C LYS A 42 -10.88 10.83 -1.80
N THR A 43 -11.02 9.79 -2.61
CA THR A 43 -11.96 9.73 -3.73
C THR A 43 -12.81 8.47 -3.67
N VAL A 44 -13.94 8.47 -4.37
CA VAL A 44 -14.81 7.30 -4.52
C VAL A 44 -15.11 7.13 -6.00
N GLN A 45 -14.90 5.92 -6.50
CA GLN A 45 -15.20 5.55 -7.88
C GLN A 45 -16.14 4.36 -7.91
N LYS A 46 -17.14 4.42 -8.79
CA LYS A 46 -18.03 3.28 -9.05
C LYS A 46 -17.41 2.42 -10.13
N VAL A 47 -17.21 1.14 -9.84
CA VAL A 47 -16.64 0.19 -10.78
C VAL A 47 -17.59 -0.98 -10.96
N SER A 48 -17.99 -1.21 -12.21
CA SER A 48 -18.74 -2.40 -12.60
C SER A 48 -17.82 -3.62 -12.55
N THR A 49 -18.10 -4.55 -11.65
CA THR A 49 -17.40 -5.83 -11.55
C THR A 49 -18.32 -6.98 -11.94
N ALA A 50 -17.76 -8.18 -12.09
CA ALA A 50 -18.52 -9.40 -12.35
C ALA A 50 -19.61 -9.68 -11.28
N VAL A 51 -19.48 -9.08 -10.10
CA VAL A 51 -20.37 -9.29 -8.96
C VAL A 51 -21.29 -8.11 -8.65
N GLY A 52 -21.30 -7.08 -9.50
CA GLY A 52 -22.10 -5.87 -9.35
C GLY A 52 -21.27 -4.59 -9.40
N GLU A 53 -21.94 -3.44 -9.30
CA GLU A 53 -21.29 -2.15 -9.12
C GLU A 53 -20.76 -2.04 -7.68
N LEU A 54 -19.47 -1.76 -7.54
CA LEU A 54 -18.81 -1.57 -6.25
C LEU A 54 -18.35 -0.12 -6.12
N ASP A 55 -18.52 0.45 -4.93
CA ASP A 55 -17.86 1.70 -4.56
C ASP A 55 -16.42 1.39 -4.13
N MET A 56 -15.45 1.87 -4.92
CA MET A 56 -14.02 1.84 -4.62
C MET A 56 -13.64 3.12 -3.89
N HIS A 57 -13.43 3.03 -2.58
CA HIS A 57 -12.91 4.13 -1.78
C HIS A 57 -11.39 4.15 -1.88
N MET A 58 -10.83 5.22 -2.43
CA MET A 58 -9.39 5.37 -2.65
C MET A 58 -8.83 6.49 -1.78
N ILE A 59 -7.80 6.19 -1.01
CA ILE A 59 -7.09 7.12 -0.15
C ILE A 59 -5.65 7.16 -0.64
N MET A 60 -5.32 8.22 -1.36
CA MET A 60 -4.15 8.28 -2.23
C MET A 60 -3.31 9.53 -1.93
N TYR A 61 -2.01 9.34 -1.82
CA TYR A 61 -1.02 10.41 -1.86
C TYR A 61 -0.17 10.22 -3.13
N ALA A 62 -0.10 11.25 -3.96
CA ALA A 62 0.62 11.25 -5.23
C ALA A 62 1.48 12.53 -5.33
N PRO A 63 2.73 12.50 -4.85
CA PRO A 63 3.60 13.67 -4.83
C PRO A 63 3.97 14.12 -6.24
N SER A 64 4.03 15.43 -6.47
CA SER A 64 4.47 16.00 -7.75
C SER A 64 5.98 15.87 -7.99
N SER A 65 6.78 15.79 -6.93
CA SER A 65 8.24 15.61 -6.99
C SER A 65 8.82 15.29 -5.60
N GLY A 66 10.08 14.87 -5.55
CA GLY A 66 10.86 14.80 -4.30
C GLY A 66 10.67 13.54 -3.45
N ASP A 67 9.64 12.73 -3.72
CA ASP A 67 9.37 11.48 -2.98
C ASP A 67 10.01 10.26 -3.65
N ASP A 68 10.21 9.20 -2.87
CA ASP A 68 10.68 7.90 -3.33
C ASP A 68 9.70 7.21 -4.26
N ASN A 69 8.40 7.41 -4.06
CA ASN A 69 7.36 6.75 -4.82
C ASN A 69 6.40 7.75 -5.45
N ALA A 70 5.90 7.42 -6.64
CA ALA A 70 4.94 8.25 -7.38
C ALA A 70 3.54 8.19 -6.78
N VAL A 71 3.18 7.07 -6.14
CA VAL A 71 1.86 6.88 -5.51
C VAL A 71 2.00 6.02 -4.28
N TYR A 72 1.24 6.37 -3.24
CA TYR A 72 0.90 5.54 -2.10
C TYR A 72 -0.62 5.54 -1.96
N SER A 73 -1.26 4.38 -1.90
CA SER A 73 -2.72 4.33 -1.78
C SER A 73 -3.25 3.14 -0.99
N VAL A 74 -4.36 3.36 -0.30
CA VAL A 74 -5.24 2.30 0.22
C VAL A 74 -6.55 2.37 -0.55
N ILE A 75 -6.98 1.24 -1.08
CA ILE A 75 -8.24 1.07 -1.79
C ILE A 75 -9.10 0.10 -0.98
N ARG A 76 -10.37 0.45 -0.75
CA ARG A 76 -11.34 -0.40 -0.04
C ARG A 76 -12.61 -0.55 -0.86
N SER A 77 -13.08 -1.78 -1.00
CA SER A 77 -14.33 -2.10 -1.68
C SER A 77 -15.11 -3.15 -0.89
N ASP A 78 -16.41 -2.93 -0.73
CA ASP A 78 -17.32 -3.89 -0.10
C ASP A 78 -18.05 -4.71 -1.15
N TYR A 79 -17.85 -6.03 -1.17
CA TYR A 79 -18.66 -6.92 -1.97
C TYR A 79 -20.04 -7.15 -1.31
N PRO A 80 -21.09 -7.49 -2.08
CA PRO A 80 -22.38 -7.83 -1.50
C PRO A 80 -22.28 -8.98 -0.49
N LYS A 81 -22.70 -8.75 0.77
CA LYS A 81 -22.56 -9.74 1.87
C LYS A 81 -23.14 -11.11 1.54
N GLY A 82 -24.30 -11.16 0.88
CA GLY A 82 -24.97 -12.41 0.51
C GLY A 82 -24.15 -13.31 -0.43
N GLN A 83 -23.14 -12.78 -1.12
CA GLN A 83 -22.23 -13.61 -1.92
C GLN A 83 -21.23 -14.37 -1.05
N PHE A 84 -20.94 -13.87 0.14
CA PHE A 84 -19.96 -14.47 1.06
C PHE A 84 -20.62 -15.32 2.15
N GLU A 85 -21.94 -15.48 2.13
CA GLU A 85 -22.65 -16.39 3.05
C GLU A 85 -22.24 -17.84 2.77
N GLY A 86 -21.65 -18.50 3.77
CA GLY A 86 -21.13 -19.86 3.62
C GLY A 86 -19.87 -19.96 2.76
N ALA A 87 -19.19 -18.84 2.47
CA ALA A 87 -17.95 -18.84 1.71
C ALA A 87 -16.86 -19.69 2.39
N ASP A 88 -16.24 -20.55 1.61
CA ASP A 88 -15.10 -21.38 2.01
C ASP A 88 -13.79 -20.82 1.44
N SER A 89 -12.68 -21.46 1.79
CA SER A 89 -11.35 -21.05 1.33
C SER A 89 -11.18 -21.02 -0.19
N GLU A 90 -11.92 -21.86 -0.93
CA GLU A 90 -11.86 -21.90 -2.39
C GLU A 90 -12.47 -20.62 -2.98
N MET A 91 -13.61 -20.19 -2.45
CA MET A 91 -14.22 -18.93 -2.86
C MET A 91 -13.30 -17.72 -2.58
N TYR A 92 -12.71 -17.63 -1.38
CA TYR A 92 -11.76 -16.54 -1.07
C TYR A 92 -10.55 -16.55 -2.02
N THR A 93 -10.03 -17.73 -2.35
CA THR A 93 -8.91 -17.89 -3.30
C THR A 93 -9.31 -17.36 -4.67
N LYS A 94 -10.49 -17.74 -5.18
CA LYS A 94 -10.99 -17.30 -6.47
C LYS A 94 -11.18 -15.78 -6.57
N VAL A 95 -11.68 -15.13 -5.51
CA VAL A 95 -11.83 -13.67 -5.49
C VAL A 95 -10.46 -12.99 -5.51
N LEU A 96 -9.49 -13.50 -4.75
CA LEU A 96 -8.12 -12.99 -4.74
C LEU A 96 -7.40 -13.20 -6.08
N ASP A 97 -7.58 -14.36 -6.73
CA ASP A 97 -7.07 -14.61 -8.08
C ASP A 97 -7.64 -13.61 -9.09
N GLY A 98 -8.95 -13.34 -9.01
CA GLY A 98 -9.61 -12.33 -9.82
C GLY A 98 -9.06 -10.92 -9.58
N ALA A 99 -8.72 -10.58 -8.34
CA ALA A 99 -8.12 -9.29 -8.01
C ALA A 99 -6.69 -9.16 -8.58
N VAL A 100 -5.87 -10.21 -8.48
CA VAL A 100 -4.51 -10.25 -9.05
C VAL A 100 -4.58 -10.09 -10.57
N GLU A 101 -5.41 -10.89 -11.24
CA GLU A 101 -5.53 -10.88 -12.69
C GLU A 101 -6.14 -9.57 -13.19
N GLY A 102 -7.15 -9.05 -12.49
CA GLY A 102 -7.72 -7.73 -12.77
C GLY A 102 -6.68 -6.63 -12.69
N ALA A 103 -5.84 -6.62 -11.65
CA ALA A 103 -4.77 -5.63 -11.52
C ALA A 103 -3.72 -5.76 -12.64
N ARG A 104 -3.29 -6.99 -12.96
CA ARG A 104 -2.33 -7.25 -14.04
C ARG A 104 -2.87 -6.82 -15.40
N SER A 105 -4.11 -7.17 -15.72
CA SER A 105 -4.73 -6.84 -16.99
C SER A 105 -5.04 -5.35 -17.12
N ASN A 106 -5.55 -4.70 -16.07
CA ASN A 106 -5.85 -3.26 -16.10
C ASN A 106 -4.59 -2.39 -16.24
N LEU A 107 -3.47 -2.84 -15.68
CA LEU A 107 -2.17 -2.16 -15.79
C LEU A 107 -1.42 -2.52 -17.08
N GLU A 108 -1.94 -3.46 -17.87
CA GLU A 108 -1.25 -4.06 -19.02
C GLU A 108 0.18 -4.54 -18.65
N GLY A 109 0.34 -5.01 -17.42
CA GLY A 109 1.64 -5.25 -16.80
C GLY A 109 2.06 -6.72 -16.79
N ILE A 110 3.33 -6.94 -16.43
CA ILE A 110 3.93 -8.25 -16.24
C ILE A 110 3.96 -8.58 -14.75
N LEU A 111 3.37 -9.70 -14.37
CA LEU A 111 3.39 -10.19 -12.99
C LEU A 111 4.81 -10.68 -12.64
N ILE A 112 5.49 -9.98 -11.74
CA ILE A 112 6.86 -10.32 -11.29
C ILE A 112 6.82 -11.36 -10.19
N PHE A 113 5.96 -11.15 -9.19
CA PHE A 113 5.64 -12.17 -8.22
C PHE A 113 4.22 -12.03 -7.70
N ASP A 114 3.74 -13.14 -7.17
CA ASP A 114 2.48 -13.26 -6.48
C ASP A 114 2.65 -14.27 -5.35
N LYS A 115 2.40 -13.84 -4.11
CA LYS A 115 2.59 -14.64 -2.91
C LYS A 115 1.31 -14.64 -2.09
N THR A 116 0.78 -15.81 -1.80
CA THR A 116 -0.27 -15.99 -0.80
C THR A 116 0.25 -15.62 0.58
N VAL A 117 -0.53 -14.84 1.32
CA VAL A 117 -0.22 -14.42 2.68
C VAL A 117 -1.46 -14.53 3.58
N THR A 118 -1.23 -14.52 4.89
CA THR A 118 -2.27 -14.33 5.89
C THR A 118 -1.99 -13.03 6.63
N PHE A 119 -2.94 -12.10 6.58
CA PHE A 119 -2.86 -10.78 7.22
C PHE A 119 -3.95 -10.67 8.28
N ASN A 120 -3.58 -10.51 9.55
CA ASN A 120 -4.53 -10.47 10.68
C ASN A 120 -5.54 -11.64 10.69
N GLY A 121 -5.12 -12.82 10.21
CA GLY A 121 -5.98 -14.01 10.09
C GLY A 121 -6.82 -14.07 8.79
N PHE A 122 -6.78 -13.05 7.95
CA PHE A 122 -7.48 -13.01 6.67
C PHE A 122 -6.58 -13.46 5.51
N PRO A 123 -7.15 -14.11 4.47
CA PRO A 123 -6.40 -14.46 3.27
C PRO A 123 -6.03 -13.22 2.46
N GLY A 124 -4.84 -13.21 1.87
CA GLY A 124 -4.37 -12.13 1.03
C GLY A 124 -3.28 -12.53 0.04
N ARG A 125 -2.83 -11.54 -0.73
CA ARG A 125 -1.81 -11.65 -1.79
C ARG A 125 -0.85 -10.49 -1.71
N ASN A 126 0.45 -10.78 -1.74
CA ASN A 126 1.49 -9.78 -1.99
C ASN A 126 1.95 -9.92 -3.43
N ILE A 127 1.81 -8.86 -4.21
CA ILE A 127 1.94 -8.84 -5.65
C ILE A 127 2.94 -7.76 -6.04
N LYS A 128 3.77 -8.03 -7.06
CA LYS A 128 4.54 -7.01 -7.77
C LYS A 128 4.30 -7.13 -9.26
N ILE A 129 3.98 -6.01 -9.88
CA ILE A 129 3.72 -5.90 -11.32
C ILE A 129 4.71 -4.91 -11.91
N GLU A 130 5.33 -5.28 -13.02
CA GLU A 130 6.11 -4.38 -13.86
C GLU A 130 5.21 -3.74 -14.91
N ILE A 131 5.28 -2.42 -15.00
CA ILE A 131 4.70 -1.63 -16.07
C ILE A 131 5.82 -0.80 -16.73
N THR A 132 5.52 -0.10 -17.82
CA THR A 132 6.53 0.69 -18.53
C THR A 132 7.20 1.72 -17.61
N GLY A 133 8.46 1.48 -17.24
CA GLY A 133 9.29 2.39 -16.43
C GLY A 133 8.98 2.40 -14.93
N ALA A 134 8.13 1.50 -14.44
CA ALA A 134 7.73 1.49 -13.03
C ALA A 134 7.39 0.09 -12.51
N TYR A 135 7.44 -0.04 -11.18
CA TYR A 135 6.90 -1.19 -10.46
C TYR A 135 5.70 -0.78 -9.62
N VAL A 136 4.71 -1.65 -9.58
CA VAL A 136 3.54 -1.55 -8.71
C VAL A 136 3.62 -2.65 -7.66
N TYR A 137 3.75 -2.27 -6.41
CA TYR A 137 3.67 -3.15 -5.25
C TYR A 137 2.25 -3.14 -4.70
N MET A 138 1.65 -4.30 -4.49
CA MET A 138 0.31 -4.40 -3.92
C MET A 138 0.21 -5.47 -2.83
N ASN A 139 -0.53 -5.17 -1.76
CA ASN A 139 -1.05 -6.19 -0.86
C ASN A 139 -2.58 -6.17 -0.97
N ALA A 140 -3.18 -7.25 -1.46
CA ALA A 140 -4.63 -7.44 -1.51
C ALA A 140 -5.06 -8.35 -0.35
N ILE A 141 -5.99 -7.90 0.49
CA ILE A 141 -6.43 -8.59 1.69
C ILE A 141 -7.96 -8.66 1.65
N LEU A 142 -8.49 -9.88 1.72
CA LEU A 142 -9.93 -10.13 1.66
C LEU A 142 -10.43 -10.49 3.06
N ALA A 143 -10.96 -9.50 3.77
CA ALA A 143 -11.49 -9.66 5.11
C ALA A 143 -13.01 -9.77 5.07
N TYR A 144 -13.51 -11.00 5.25
CA TYR A 144 -14.92 -11.35 5.02
C TYR A 144 -15.36 -10.97 3.59
N ASN A 145 -16.30 -10.02 3.43
CA ASN A 145 -16.74 -9.51 2.13
C ASN A 145 -16.01 -8.21 1.71
N THR A 146 -14.97 -7.78 2.42
CA THR A 146 -14.30 -6.50 2.18
C THR A 146 -12.90 -6.70 1.61
N MET A 147 -12.63 -6.12 0.45
CA MET A 147 -11.28 -6.07 -0.13
C MET A 147 -10.55 -4.81 0.32
N PHE A 148 -9.36 -4.97 0.88
CA PHE A 148 -8.40 -3.90 1.09
C PHE A 148 -7.20 -4.11 0.16
N ILE A 149 -6.81 -3.09 -0.59
CA ILE A 149 -5.60 -3.11 -1.43
C ILE A 149 -4.70 -1.94 -1.01
N THR A 150 -3.53 -2.23 -0.48
CA THR A 150 -2.46 -1.23 -0.37
C THR A 150 -1.66 -1.26 -1.66
N GLN A 151 -1.34 -0.11 -2.23
CA GLN A 151 -0.59 0.00 -3.48
C GLN A 151 0.50 1.08 -3.38
N VAL A 152 1.68 0.77 -3.90
CA VAL A 152 2.78 1.73 -4.09
C VAL A 152 3.27 1.65 -5.53
N ILE A 153 3.43 2.79 -6.20
CA ILE A 153 4.05 2.86 -7.53
C ILE A 153 5.39 3.56 -7.40
N CYS A 154 6.46 2.91 -7.83
CA CYS A 154 7.81 3.47 -7.87
C CYS A 154 8.39 3.37 -9.28
N SER A 155 9.31 4.26 -9.64
CA SER A 155 10.06 4.06 -10.88
C SER A 155 11.03 2.88 -10.73
N THR A 156 11.45 2.31 -11.85
CA THR A 156 12.35 1.14 -11.88
C THR A 156 13.67 1.37 -11.14
N GLU A 157 14.22 2.57 -11.22
CA GLU A 157 15.45 2.97 -10.55
C GLU A 157 15.30 3.19 -9.04
N LYS A 158 14.06 3.27 -8.54
CA LYS A 158 13.74 3.36 -7.10
C LYS A 158 13.16 2.06 -6.56
N ASP A 159 13.31 0.96 -7.27
CA ASP A 159 12.80 -0.34 -6.86
C ASP A 159 13.33 -0.77 -5.48
N ASN A 160 12.49 -1.43 -4.68
CA ASN A 160 12.81 -1.89 -3.31
C ASN A 160 13.26 -0.79 -2.33
N ASN A 161 12.89 0.48 -2.54
CA ASN A 161 13.17 1.54 -1.57
C ASN A 161 12.48 1.30 -0.21
N THR A 162 13.02 1.93 0.83
CA THR A 162 12.53 1.74 2.21
C THR A 162 11.12 2.31 2.43
N SER A 163 10.74 3.34 1.68
CA SER A 163 9.43 3.99 1.78
C SER A 163 8.30 3.06 1.32
N ILE A 164 8.54 2.14 0.36
CA ILE A 164 7.59 1.08 0.01
C ILE A 164 7.24 0.25 1.25
N GLN A 165 8.26 -0.28 1.93
CA GLN A 165 8.04 -1.14 3.09
C GLN A 165 7.46 -0.37 4.27
N LYS A 166 7.88 0.90 4.46
CA LYS A 166 7.31 1.78 5.49
C LYS A 166 5.80 1.95 5.30
N PHE A 167 5.35 2.21 4.07
CA PHE A 167 3.93 2.30 3.75
C PHE A 167 3.21 0.96 3.96
N LEU A 168 3.65 -0.10 3.29
CA LEU A 168 2.98 -1.40 3.31
C LEU A 168 2.87 -1.98 4.73
N ASN A 169 3.90 -1.82 5.56
CA ASN A 169 3.91 -2.33 6.94
C ASN A 169 3.13 -1.45 7.92
N SER A 170 2.84 -0.20 7.56
CA SER A 170 2.04 0.71 8.39
C SER A 170 0.53 0.48 8.26
N PHE A 171 0.10 -0.21 7.19
CA PHE A 171 -1.29 -0.54 6.99
C PHE A 171 -1.78 -1.51 8.05
N ASP A 172 -2.96 -1.23 8.60
CA ASP A 172 -3.64 -2.14 9.50
C ASP A 172 -5.16 -1.96 9.45
N ILE A 173 -5.88 -3.03 9.73
CA ILE A 173 -7.34 -3.05 9.83
C ILE A 173 -7.71 -2.81 11.29
N ILE A 174 -8.44 -1.73 11.59
CA ILE A 174 -8.70 -1.28 12.97
C ILE A 174 -9.74 -2.17 13.64
N LYS A 175 -10.91 -2.33 13.00
CA LYS A 175 -12.04 -3.13 13.47
C LYS A 175 -13.08 -3.21 12.36
N ILE A 176 -13.40 -4.42 11.92
CA ILE A 176 -14.46 -4.63 10.92
C ILE A 176 -15.80 -4.70 11.66
N ARG A 177 -16.73 -3.79 11.37
CA ARG A 177 -18.07 -3.76 11.97
C ARG A 177 -18.99 -4.71 11.21
N GLY A 178 -19.65 -5.62 11.96
CA GLY A 178 -20.75 -6.43 11.43
C GLY A 178 -20.34 -7.82 10.92
N TYR A 179 -19.24 -8.35 11.47
CA TYR A 179 -18.91 -9.78 11.54
C TYR A 179 -18.51 -10.13 12.98
#